data_AF-A0A3D2FBJ7-F1
#
_entry.id   AF-A0A3D2FBJ7-F1
#
_cell.length_a   1.000
_cell.length_b   1.000
_cell.length_c   1.000
_cell.angle_alpha   90.00
_cell.angle_beta   90.00
_cell.angle_gamma   90.00
#
_symmetry.space_group_name_H-M   'P 1'
#
loop_
_entity.id
_entity.type
_entity.pdbx_description
1 polymer ?
#
loop_
_entity_poly.entity_id
_entity_poly.type
_entity_poly.pdbx_seq_one_letter_code
_entity_poly.pdbx_strand_id
1 'polypeptide(L)' 'ARSASPNSANSQFFINFSENSFLNGQYTVYGQVIEGMKLVDEINRGEPPAEPDRMISVKVAAD' A
#
# COMPACT_ATOMS: atom_id res chain seq x y z
N ALA A 1 1.02 2.19 6.78
CA ALA A 1 -0.10 1.68 7.60
C ALA A 1 0.30 1.78 9.08
N ARG A 2 -0.69 1.86 9.98
CA ARG A 2 -0.46 1.99 11.42
C ARG A 2 -1.57 1.28 12.19
N SER A 3 -1.31 0.94 13.44
CA SER A 3 -2.36 0.56 14.39
C SER A 3 -3.09 1.81 14.91
N ALA A 4 -3.91 1.66 15.95
CA ALA A 4 -4.68 2.76 16.53
C ALA A 4 -3.79 3.94 16.99
N SER A 5 -2.57 3.67 17.46
CA SER A 5 -1.63 4.72 17.86
C SER A 5 -1.09 5.46 16.61
N PRO A 6 -1.17 6.80 16.55
CA PRO A 6 -0.67 7.58 15.41
C PRO A 6 0.81 7.32 15.06
N ASN A 7 1.64 7.08 16.07
CA ASN A 7 3.09 6.88 15.92
C ASN A 7 3.50 5.40 15.90
N SER A 8 2.60 4.51 15.46
CA SER A 8 2.86 3.06 15.38
C SER A 8 3.22 2.56 13.98
N ALA A 9 3.33 3.47 13.00
CA ALA A 9 3.74 3.11 11.66
C ALA A 9 5.16 2.50 11.69
N ASN A 10 5.35 1.39 10.98
CA ASN A 10 6.64 0.71 10.85
C ASN A 10 6.80 0.24 9.39
N SER A 11 6.72 -1.06 9.14
CA SER A 11 7.02 -1.66 7.83
C SER A 11 5.83 -1.79 6.88
N GLN A 12 4.60 -1.78 7.42
CA GLN A 12 3.40 -1.98 6.62
C GLN A 12 3.06 -0.71 5.83
N PHE A 13 2.71 -0.87 4.56
CA PHE A 13 2.16 0.19 3.71
C PHE A 13 0.91 -0.31 2.99
N PHE A 14 0.18 0.61 2.36
CA PHE A 14 -0.95 0.27 1.49
C PHE A 14 -0.95 1.21 0.30
N ILE A 15 -1.55 0.75 -0.79
CA ILE A 15 -1.80 1.53 -2.00
C ILE A 15 -3.31 1.69 -2.12
N ASN A 16 -3.77 2.90 -2.38
CA ASN A 16 -5.19 3.15 -2.59
C ASN A 16 -5.61 2.66 -3.98
N PHE A 17 -6.64 1.79 -4.07
CA PHE A 17 -7.26 1.42 -5.35
C PHE A 17 -8.16 2.52 -5.94
N SER A 18 -8.56 3.49 -5.12
CA SER A 18 -9.42 4.60 -5.52
C SER A 18 -9.19 5.81 -4.62
N GLU A 19 -9.80 6.95 -4.94
CA GLU A 19 -9.67 8.15 -4.14
C GLU A 19 -10.26 7.97 -2.72
N ASN A 20 -9.41 8.08 -1.70
CA ASN A 20 -9.76 7.89 -0.29
C ASN A 20 -9.50 9.16 0.52
N SER A 21 -10.10 10.28 0.12
CA SER A 21 -9.88 11.60 0.74
C SER A 21 -10.22 11.65 2.23
N PHE A 22 -11.09 10.76 2.72
CA PHE A 22 -11.39 10.60 4.15
C PHE A 22 -10.18 10.17 5.00
N LEU A 23 -9.12 9.62 4.40
CA LEU A 23 -7.88 9.23 5.08
C LEU A 23 -6.90 10.40 5.25
N ASN A 24 -7.17 11.56 4.63
CA ASN A 24 -6.30 12.72 4.71
C ASN A 24 -6.13 13.20 6.17
N GLY A 25 -4.89 13.51 6.56
CA GLY A 25 -4.55 13.87 7.93
C GLY A 25 -4.51 12.69 8.92
N GLN A 26 -4.91 11.48 8.52
CA GLN A 26 -4.91 10.28 9.38
C GLN A 26 -3.73 9.34 9.12
N TYR A 27 -3.15 9.41 7.92
CA TYR A 27 -2.03 8.59 7.47
C TYR A 27 -0.95 9.43 6.78
N THR A 28 0.30 9.01 6.92
CA THR A 28 1.44 9.62 6.25
C THR A 28 1.54 9.11 4.82
N VAL A 29 1.29 9.98 3.85
CA VAL A 29 1.54 9.71 2.42
C VAL A 29 3.00 10.03 2.12
N TYR A 30 3.74 9.08 1.50
CA TYR A 30 5.16 9.25 1.17
C TYR A 30 5.52 8.87 -0.27
N GLY A 31 4.55 8.46 -1.09
CA GLY A 31 4.80 8.07 -2.47
C GLY A 31 3.53 7.94 -3.30
N GLN A 32 3.71 7.88 -4.61
CA GLN A 32 2.66 7.69 -5.60
C GLN A 32 3.12 6.64 -6.62
N VAL A 33 2.21 5.76 -7.04
CA VAL A 33 2.44 4.85 -8.16
C VAL A 33 2.48 5.67 -9.45
N ILE A 34 3.65 5.75 -10.08
CA ILE A 34 3.83 6.49 -11.35
C ILE A 34 3.58 5.60 -12.58
N GLU A 35 3.75 4.28 -12.44
CA GLU A 35 3.54 3.29 -13.50
C GLU A 35 3.00 1.99 -12.89
N GLY A 36 2.23 1.22 -13.68
CA GLY A 36 1.79 -0.12 -13.26
C GLY A 36 0.58 -0.19 -12.33
N MET A 37 -0.20 0.89 -12.18
CA MET A 37 -1.41 0.89 -11.33
C MET A 37 -2.42 -0.21 -11.71
N LYS A 38 -2.53 -0.56 -13.00
CA LYS A 38 -3.35 -1.70 -13.46
C LYS A 38 -2.97 -3.04 -12.80
N LEU A 39 -1.70 -3.25 -12.47
CA LEU A 39 -1.23 -4.47 -11.80
C LEU A 39 -1.62 -4.46 -10.32
N VAL A 40 -1.68 -3.27 -9.71
CA VAL A 40 -2.18 -3.10 -8.34
C VAL A 40 -3.66 -3.48 -8.30
N ASP A 41 -4.46 -3.05 -9.29
CA ASP A 41 -5.88 -3.39 -9.37
C ASP A 41 -6.18 -4.89 -9.53
N GLU A 42 -5.21 -5.64 -10.07
CA GLU A 42 -5.28 -7.09 -10.29
C GLU A 42 -4.91 -7.93 -9.04
N ILE A 43 -4.43 -7.30 -7.96
CA ILE A 43 -4.06 -8.01 -6.72
C ILE A 43 -5.28 -8.75 -6.13
N ASN A 44 -5.07 -10.01 -5.74
CA ASN A 44 -6.09 -10.87 -5.15
C ASN A 44 -6.75 -10.22 -3.93
N ARG A 45 -8.08 -10.07 -3.99
CA ARG A 45 -8.88 -9.41 -2.95
C ARG A 45 -9.26 -10.38 -1.82
N GLY A 46 -9.21 -9.89 -0.58
CA GLY A 46 -9.67 -10.61 0.62
C GLY A 46 -9.02 -10.08 1.90
N GLU A 47 -9.54 -10.49 3.06
CA GLU A 47 -9.03 -10.08 4.38
C GLU A 47 -8.86 -11.29 5.33
N PRO A 48 -7.82 -12.14 5.15
CA PRO A 48 -6.88 -12.19 4.02
C PRO A 48 -7.45 -12.97 2.82
N PRO A 49 -6.90 -12.78 1.60
CA PRO A 49 -7.24 -13.63 0.45
C PRO A 49 -6.75 -15.07 0.66
N ALA A 50 -7.42 -16.04 0.02
CA ALA A 50 -7.06 -17.46 0.12
C ALA A 50 -5.62 -17.73 -0.38
N GLU A 51 -5.23 -17.06 -1.47
CA GLU A 51 -3.89 -17.11 -2.06
C GLU A 51 -3.37 -15.67 -2.25
N PRO A 52 -2.72 -15.08 -1.23
CA PRO A 52 -2.20 -13.71 -1.31
C PRO A 52 -1.05 -13.56 -2.31
N ASP A 53 -1.08 -12.51 -3.12
CA ASP A 53 0.05 -12.13 -3.97
C ASP A 53 1.26 -11.71 -3.14
N ARG A 54 2.45 -11.80 -3.75
CA ARG A 54 3.73 -11.57 -3.07
C ARG A 54 4.58 -10.57 -3.82
N MET A 55 5.19 -9.64 -3.09
CA MET A 55 6.31 -8.85 -3.60
C MET A 55 7.54 -9.75 -3.74
N ILE A 56 7.88 -10.15 -4.96
CA ILE A 56 9.01 -11.06 -5.23
C ILE A 56 10.36 -10.36 -5.07
N SER A 57 10.45 -9.09 -5.47
CA SER A 57 11.64 -8.25 -5.32
C SER A 57 11.22 -6.79 -5.16
N VAL A 58 11.94 -6.06 -4.32
CA VAL A 58 11.78 -4.62 -4.11
C VAL A 58 13.16 -4.00 -4.22
N LYS A 59 13.31 -2.95 -5.03
CA LYS A 59 14.59 -2.30 -5.32
C LYS A 59 14.43 -0.78 -5.35
N VAL A 60 15.45 -0.06 -4.92
CA VAL A 60 15.56 1.38 -5.16
C VAL A 60 16.17 1.57 -6.55
N ALA A 61 15.65 2.48 -7.36
CA ALA A 61 16.13 2.68 -8.74
C ALA A 61 17.61 3.10 -8.83
N ALA A 62 18.19 3.56 -7.72
CA ALA A 62 19.60 3.92 -7.62
C ALA A 62 20.51 2.75 -7.19
N ASP A 63 19.95 1.62 -6.74
CA ASP A 63 20.69 0.38 -6.41
C ASP A 63 21.01 -0.41 -7.69
#